data_AF-A0A6I5C2C9-F1
#
_entry.id   AF-A0A6I5C2C9-F1
#
_cell.length_a   1.000
_cell.length_b   1.000
_cell.length_c   1.000
_cell.angle_alpha   90.00
_cell.angle_beta   90.00
_cell.angle_gamma   90.00
#
_symmetry.space_group_name_H-M   'P 1'
#
loop_
_entity.id
_entity.type
_entity.pdbx_description
1 polymer ?
#
loop_
_entity_poly.entity_id
_entity_poly.type
_entity_poly.pdbx_seq_one_letter_code
_entity_poly.pdbx_strand_id
1 'polypeptide(L)'
;TGPKVLGTGGWANVKNLAAGDFTGDGKADIVATNSATGELSLYPSNGSGLNGSGVIGTSFQTKDKLTMADLNKDGKSDIVAADRATGDLTIYASNGSVISDTKKIGDGWASMTNLI
;
A
#
# COMPACT_ATOMS: atom_id res chain seq x y z
N THR A 1 15.89 -19.18 -12.73
CA THR A 1 16.51 -18.36 -11.66
C THR A 1 15.77 -18.65 -10.38
N GLY A 2 16.48 -18.76 -9.24
CA GLY A 2 15.86 -18.98 -7.93
C GLY A 2 15.26 -17.70 -7.35
N PRO A 3 14.52 -17.80 -6.22
CA PRO A 3 13.99 -16.62 -5.54
C PRO A 3 15.13 -15.66 -5.15
N LYS A 4 14.89 -14.35 -5.34
CA LYS A 4 15.81 -13.29 -4.93
C LYS A 4 15.24 -12.57 -3.71
N VAL A 5 16.08 -12.38 -2.69
CA VAL A 5 15.73 -11.56 -1.52
C VAL A 5 15.75 -10.08 -1.93
N LEU A 6 14.63 -9.39 -1.71
CA LEU A 6 14.48 -7.96 -2.07
C LEU A 6 14.63 -7.00 -0.88
N GLY A 7 14.61 -7.51 0.36
CA GLY A 7 14.84 -6.75 1.60
C GLY A 7 15.16 -7.68 2.78
N THR A 8 15.91 -7.19 3.77
CA THR A 8 16.49 -8.02 4.85
C THR A 8 16.01 -7.70 6.26
N GLY A 9 15.19 -6.66 6.45
CA GLY A 9 14.68 -6.24 7.77
C GLY A 9 13.41 -5.38 7.67
N GLY A 10 12.73 -5.19 8.80
CA GLY A 10 11.49 -4.40 8.88
C GLY A 10 10.19 -5.17 8.61
N TRP A 11 10.28 -6.46 8.26
CA TRP A 11 9.13 -7.27 7.83
C TRP A 11 8.36 -7.99 8.95
N ALA A 12 8.91 -8.06 10.17
CA ALA A 12 8.36 -8.88 11.25
C ALA A 12 6.92 -8.48 11.67
N ASN A 13 6.57 -7.20 11.53
CA ASN A 13 5.24 -6.68 11.89
C ASN A 13 4.41 -6.29 10.65
N VAL A 14 4.82 -6.71 9.45
CA VAL A 14 4.04 -6.41 8.24
C VAL A 14 2.83 -7.33 8.19
N LYS A 15 1.63 -6.75 8.19
CA LYS A 15 0.37 -7.52 8.03
C LYS A 15 -0.12 -7.61 6.59
N ASN A 16 0.17 -6.58 5.80
CA ASN A 16 -0.26 -6.47 4.41
C ASN A 16 0.88 -5.85 3.61
N LEU A 17 1.06 -6.34 2.39
CA LEU A 17 1.93 -5.72 1.40
C LEU A 17 1.25 -5.74 0.04
N ALA A 18 1.60 -4.78 -0.80
CA ALA A 18 1.05 -4.65 -2.14
C ALA A 18 2.11 -4.03 -3.06
N ALA A 19 2.09 -4.38 -4.35
CA ALA A 19 3.06 -3.93 -5.34
C ALA A 19 2.42 -3.03 -6.41
N GLY A 20 3.04 -1.89 -6.71
CA GLY A 20 2.58 -0.93 -7.70
C GLY A 20 3.69 0.06 -8.05
N ASP A 21 3.57 0.79 -9.16
CA ASP A 21 4.51 1.88 -9.47
C ASP A 21 4.07 3.14 -8.71
N PHE A 22 4.62 3.33 -7.50
CA PHE A 22 4.26 4.45 -6.63
C PHE A 22 5.17 5.65 -6.85
N THR A 23 6.38 5.41 -7.34
CA THR A 23 7.35 6.46 -7.67
C THR A 23 7.16 7.05 -9.07
N GLY A 24 6.44 6.35 -9.96
CA GLY A 24 6.22 6.74 -11.35
C GLY A 24 7.46 6.50 -12.22
N ASP A 25 8.35 5.59 -11.80
CA ASP A 25 9.63 5.32 -12.47
C ASP A 25 9.57 4.11 -13.42
N GLY A 26 8.37 3.54 -13.59
CA GLY A 26 8.09 2.37 -14.42
C GLY A 26 8.45 1.04 -13.76
N LYS A 27 8.86 1.02 -12.49
CA LYS A 27 9.18 -0.19 -11.73
C LYS A 27 8.14 -0.42 -10.64
N ALA A 28 7.83 -1.69 -10.40
CA ALA A 28 6.97 -2.04 -9.27
C ALA A 28 7.71 -1.82 -7.95
N ASP A 29 7.20 -0.88 -7.16
CA ASP A 29 7.55 -0.62 -5.77
C ASP A 29 6.69 -1.48 -4.83
N ILE A 30 6.98 -1.45 -3.54
CA ILE A 30 6.21 -2.16 -2.51
C ILE A 30 5.69 -1.17 -1.47
N VAL A 31 4.41 -1.25 -1.12
CA VAL A 31 3.89 -0.66 0.12
C VAL A 31 3.61 -1.76 1.13
N ALA A 32 3.87 -1.48 2.41
CA ALA A 32 3.61 -2.42 3.49
C ALA A 32 3.02 -1.72 4.70
N THR A 33 2.05 -2.38 5.34
CA THR A 33 1.42 -1.88 6.57
C THR A 33 2.00 -2.57 7.79
N ASN A 34 2.49 -1.78 8.75
CA ASN A 34 2.85 -2.26 10.08
C ASN A 34 1.57 -2.49 10.92
N SER A 35 1.41 -3.70 11.44
CA SER A 35 0.24 -4.11 12.21
C SER A 35 0.12 -3.43 13.57
N ALA A 36 1.25 -3.11 14.20
CA ALA A 36 1.30 -2.51 15.53
C ALA A 36 1.10 -0.98 15.47
N THR A 37 1.79 -0.32 14.54
CA THR A 37 1.78 1.16 14.45
C THR A 37 0.73 1.68 13.48
N GLY A 38 0.30 0.87 12.51
CA GLY A 38 -0.58 1.30 11.42
C GLY A 38 0.09 2.21 10.40
N GLU A 39 1.41 2.32 10.45
CA GLU A 39 2.19 3.01 9.44
C GLU A 39 2.13 2.24 8.12
N LEU A 40 1.87 2.98 7.04
CA LEU A 40 2.01 2.52 5.68
C LEU A 40 3.35 3.04 5.16
N SER A 41 4.28 2.12 4.88
CA SER A 41 5.61 2.45 4.37
C SER A 41 5.73 2.09 2.90
N LEU A 42 6.31 2.99 2.10
CA LEU A 42 6.72 2.75 0.72
C LEU A 42 8.19 2.31 0.69
N TYR A 43 8.45 1.27 -0.09
CA TYR A 43 9.76 0.71 -0.39
C TYR A 43 9.97 0.82 -1.91
N PRO A 44 10.62 1.90 -2.39
CA PRO A 44 10.92 2.06 -3.80
C PRO A 44 11.80 0.94 -4.33
N SER A 45 11.58 0.51 -5.57
CA SER A 45 12.35 -0.52 -6.23
C SER A 45 13.38 0.08 -7.18
N ASN A 46 14.56 -0.54 -7.25
CA ASN A 46 15.53 -0.26 -8.31
C ASN A 46 15.47 -1.30 -9.45
N GLY A 47 14.44 -2.17 -9.46
CA GLY A 47 14.28 -3.26 -10.43
C GLY A 47 15.08 -4.51 -10.11
N SER A 48 15.99 -4.43 -9.13
CA SER A 48 16.77 -5.57 -8.67
C SER A 48 16.63 -5.81 -7.16
N GLY A 49 16.04 -4.88 -6.42
CA GLY A 49 15.84 -4.91 -4.98
C GLY A 49 15.08 -3.68 -4.52
N LEU A 50 14.81 -3.60 -3.22
CA LEU A 50 14.18 -2.43 -2.60
C LEU A 50 15.26 -1.47 -2.08
N ASN A 51 15.00 -0.18 -2.26
CA ASN A 51 15.76 0.92 -1.68
C ASN A 51 15.30 1.15 -0.22
N GLY A 52 15.81 2.21 0.41
CA GLY A 52 15.33 2.63 1.73
C GLY A 52 13.84 2.98 1.71
N SER A 53 13.14 2.71 2.81
CA SER A 53 11.71 2.95 2.94
C SER A 53 11.37 4.27 3.61
N GLY A 54 10.18 4.81 3.32
CA GLY A 54 9.60 5.96 4.01
C GLY A 54 8.14 5.73 4.39
N VAL A 55 7.71 6.27 5.54
CA VAL A 55 6.29 6.25 5.93
C VAL A 55 5.54 7.27 5.08
N ILE A 56 4.52 6.80 4.34
CA ILE A 56 3.70 7.62 3.44
C ILE A 56 2.28 7.84 3.98
N GLY A 57 1.89 7.11 5.03
CA GLY A 57 0.57 7.23 5.66
C GLY A 57 0.51 6.55 7.03
N THR A 58 -0.55 6.86 7.78
CA THR A 58 -0.81 6.30 9.12
C THR A 58 -2.27 5.86 9.23
N SER A 59 -2.63 5.21 10.34
CA SER A 59 -4.00 4.72 10.60
C SER A 59 -4.45 3.56 9.70
N PHE A 60 -3.51 2.71 9.27
CA PHE A 60 -3.79 1.50 8.47
C PHE A 60 -3.97 0.22 9.30
N GLN A 61 -4.02 0.28 10.64
CA GLN A 61 -4.12 -0.91 11.52
C GLN A 61 -5.38 -1.76 11.27
N THR A 62 -6.46 -1.17 10.78
CA THR A 62 -7.74 -1.85 10.49
C THR A 62 -7.97 -2.10 9.00
N LYS A 63 -7.11 -1.55 8.15
CA LYS A 63 -7.14 -1.67 6.69
C LYS A 63 -6.46 -2.96 6.30
N ASP A 64 -7.26 -4.00 6.19
CA ASP A 64 -6.77 -5.37 6.13
C ASP A 64 -6.60 -5.89 4.70
N LYS A 65 -7.07 -5.13 3.72
CA LYS A 65 -7.01 -5.49 2.30
C LYS A 65 -6.68 -4.23 1.52
N LEU A 66 -5.67 -4.32 0.67
CA LEU A 66 -5.20 -3.26 -0.20
C LEU A 66 -5.24 -3.79 -1.64
N THR A 67 -5.80 -3.02 -2.56
CA THR A 67 -5.47 -3.11 -4.00
C THR A 67 -4.97 -1.74 -4.46
N MET A 68 -4.35 -1.68 -5.63
CA MET A 68 -3.78 -0.44 -6.16
C MET A 68 -4.10 -0.30 -7.64
N ALA A 69 -4.29 0.94 -8.03
CA ALA A 69 -4.43 1.36 -9.43
C ALA A 69 -4.13 2.86 -9.50
N ASP A 70 -3.69 3.34 -10.66
CA ASP A 70 -3.64 4.78 -10.94
C ASP A 70 -5.08 5.28 -11.18
N LEU A 71 -5.73 5.76 -10.12
CA LEU A 71 -7.16 6.11 -10.12
C LEU A 71 -7.36 7.59 -10.46
N ASN A 72 -6.35 8.43 -10.20
CA ASN A 72 -6.36 9.85 -10.51
C ASN A 72 -5.65 10.19 -11.85
N LYS A 73 -4.99 9.22 -12.49
CA LYS A 73 -4.25 9.33 -13.76
C LYS A 73 -3.03 10.23 -13.71
N ASP A 74 -2.34 10.29 -12.56
CA ASP A 74 -1.09 11.05 -12.39
C ASP A 74 0.17 10.24 -12.75
N GLY A 75 0.00 8.99 -13.18
CA GLY A 75 1.08 8.08 -13.51
C GLY A 75 1.70 7.36 -12.31
N LYS A 76 1.11 7.46 -11.11
CA LYS A 76 1.49 6.72 -9.91
C LYS A 76 0.32 5.90 -9.40
N SER A 77 0.64 4.83 -8.70
CA SER A 77 -0.36 3.95 -8.11
C SER A 77 -1.00 4.61 -6.88
N ASP A 78 -2.32 4.68 -6.86
CA ASP A 78 -3.12 4.99 -5.68
C ASP A 78 -3.48 3.69 -4.92
N ILE A 79 -4.02 3.83 -3.71
CA ILE A 79 -4.40 2.69 -2.87
C ILE A 79 -5.91 2.66 -2.68
N VAL A 80 -6.51 1.48 -2.79
CA VAL A 80 -7.87 1.21 -2.32
C VAL A 80 -7.77 0.28 -1.12
N ALA A 81 -8.35 0.71 0.01
CA ALA A 81 -8.37 -0.11 1.21
C ALA A 81 -9.78 -0.36 1.73
N ALA A 82 -10.04 -1.61 2.13
CA ALA A 82 -11.21 -1.96 2.91
C ALA A 82 -10.87 -1.89 4.40
N ASP A 83 -11.64 -1.10 5.15
CA ASP A 83 -11.51 -0.99 6.60
C ASP A 83 -12.41 -2.00 7.30
N ARG A 84 -11.82 -2.96 8.02
CA ARG A 84 -12.59 -4.01 8.70
C ARG A 84 -13.42 -3.49 9.87
N ALA A 85 -13.03 -2.35 10.44
CA ALA A 85 -13.68 -1.80 11.62
C ALA A 85 -14.93 -1.02 11.26
N THR A 86 -14.91 -0.28 10.14
CA THR A 86 -16.05 0.53 9.69
C THR A 86 -16.83 -0.11 8.55
N GLY A 87 -16.19 -0.99 7.77
CA GLY A 87 -16.74 -1.54 6.52
C GLY A 87 -16.60 -0.60 5.32
N ASP A 88 -15.87 0.51 5.45
CA ASP A 88 -15.66 1.46 4.36
C ASP A 88 -14.68 0.91 3.32
N LEU A 89 -14.99 1.16 2.05
CA LEU A 89 -14.02 1.07 0.95
C LEU A 89 -13.58 2.48 0.60
N THR A 90 -12.28 2.75 0.69
CA THR A 90 -11.73 4.11 0.54
C THR A 90 -10.56 4.11 -0.43
N ILE A 91 -10.54 5.08 -1.35
CA ILE A 91 -9.39 5.44 -2.17
C ILE A 91 -8.49 6.37 -1.36
N TYR A 92 -7.18 6.15 -1.44
CA TYR A 92 -6.11 6.94 -0.86
C TYR A 92 -5.18 7.33 -2.00
N ALA A 93 -5.26 8.58 -2.45
CA ALA A 93 -4.42 9.08 -3.53
C ALA A 93 -2.96 9.20 -3.05
N SER A 94 -2.01 8.75 -3.87
CA SER A 94 -0.58 8.84 -3.56
C SER A 94 0.16 9.69 -4.56
N ASN A 95 1.16 10.45 -4.09
CA ASN A 95 2.11 11.15 -4.96
C ASN A 95 3.52 10.55 -4.92
N GLY A 96 3.65 9.34 -4.36
CA GLY A 96 4.94 8.66 -4.15
C GLY A 96 5.74 9.14 -2.93
N SER A 97 5.22 10.09 -2.15
CA SER A 97 5.83 10.56 -0.89
C SER A 97 4.85 10.55 0.28
N VAL A 98 3.60 10.88 0.02
CA VAL A 98 2.52 10.87 1.01
C VAL A 98 1.21 10.40 0.38
N ILE A 99 0.27 10.02 1.23
CA ILE A 99 -1.14 9.96 0.89
C ILE A 99 -1.78 11.33 1.13
N SER A 100 -2.39 11.94 0.11
CA SER A 100 -2.89 13.33 0.18
C SER A 100 -4.40 13.41 0.27
N ASP A 101 -5.12 12.61 -0.53
CA ASP A 101 -6.57 12.69 -0.66
C ASP A 101 -7.23 11.35 -0.35
N THR A 102 -8.33 11.39 0.38
CA THR A 102 -9.10 10.18 0.70
C THR A 102 -10.53 10.33 0.23
N LYS A 103 -11.05 9.28 -0.41
CA LYS A 103 -12.43 9.26 -0.90
C LYS A 103 -13.06 7.92 -0.59
N LYS A 104 -14.05 7.92 0.29
CA LYS A 104 -14.92 6.77 0.48
C LYS A 104 -15.71 6.52 -0.81
N ILE A 105 -15.67 5.27 -1.28
CA ILE A 105 -16.32 4.81 -2.51
C ILE A 105 -17.30 3.65 -2.26
N GLY A 106 -17.40 3.16 -1.03
CA GLY A 106 -18.36 2.11 -0.69
C GLY A 106 -18.45 1.83 0.81
N ASP A 107 -19.45 1.01 1.15
CA ASP A 107 -19.85 0.58 2.48
C ASP A 107 -20.08 -0.93 2.49
N GLY A 108 -20.04 -1.56 3.67
CA GLY A 108 -20.35 -2.98 3.85
C GLY A 108 -19.21 -3.95 3.48
N TRP A 109 -17.98 -3.46 3.35
CA TRP A 109 -16.81 -4.26 2.96
C TRP A 109 -16.11 -4.99 4.11
N ALA A 110 -16.65 -4.91 5.34
CA ALA A 110 -16.03 -5.50 6.52
C ALA A 110 -15.88 -7.02 6.46
N SER A 111 -16.77 -7.72 5.75
CA SER A 111 -16.77 -9.18 5.59
C SER A 111 -15.99 -9.68 4.37
N MET A 112 -15.43 -8.78 3.55
CA MET A 112 -14.66 -9.16 2.37
C MET A 112 -13.38 -9.90 2.77
N THR A 113 -13.18 -11.06 2.15
CA THR A 113 -11.99 -11.88 2.40
C THR A 113 -10.85 -11.54 1.46
N ASN A 114 -11.15 -11.03 0.26
CA ASN A 114 -10.16 -10.64 -0.76
C ASN A 114 -10.61 -9.37 -1.49
N LEU A 115 -9.65 -8.53 -1.85
CA LEU A 115 -9.79 -7.40 -2.77
C LEU A 115 -8.73 -7.61 -3.85
N ILE A 116 -9.11 -7.58 -5.13
CA ILE A 116 -8.23 -7.84 -6.27
C ILE A 116 -8.23 -6.59 -7.14
#